data_AF-A0A2N2E8X6-F1
#
_entry.id   AF-A0A2N2E8X6-F1
#
_cell.length_a   1.000
_cell.length_b   1.000
_cell.length_c   1.000
_cell.angle_alpha   90.00
_cell.angle_beta   90.00
_cell.angle_gamma   90.00
#
_symmetry.space_group_name_H-M   'P 1'
#
loop_
_entity.id
_entity.type
_entity.pdbx_description
1 polymer ?
#
loop_
_entity_poly.entity_id
_entity_poly.type
_entity_poly.pdbx_seq_one_letter_code
_entity_poly.pdbx_strand_id
1 'polypeptide(L)'
;MDIEKVSILMKNLSKESDTKKETDIEGTKQDKSGYVSEEVVEIESQSYDKREYFFSVAELKFFEILKEIIGDNYYIFPKVRICDIVNSKEKRNYSQFNRIKSKHVDFLICTKSPIKSKIVVELDDSSHNYQSRIERDKFVDEVFASAGIPIVHVKVKSFYDKEALIKELQKAYKTKYILVKKNKLSQDKGAIFKGAEGCSFMFVLILFISFFIFFV
;
A
#
# COMPACT_ATOMS: atom_id res chain seq x y z
N MET A 1 -16.80 11.23 11.10
CA MET A 1 -16.23 10.83 12.40
C MET A 1 -15.49 12.04 12.93
N ASP A 2 -15.96 12.59 14.04
CA ASP A 2 -15.53 13.90 14.54
C ASP A 2 -14.05 13.87 14.94
N ILE A 3 -13.23 14.69 14.30
CA ILE A 3 -11.78 14.76 14.57
C ILE A 3 -11.53 15.10 16.04
N GLU A 4 -12.42 15.89 16.65
CA GLU A 4 -12.42 16.23 18.08
C GLU A 4 -12.62 15.00 18.99
N LYS A 5 -13.55 14.11 18.64
CA LYS A 5 -13.81 12.88 19.41
C LYS A 5 -12.63 11.91 19.35
N VAL A 6 -11.96 11.82 18.20
CA VAL A 6 -10.74 10.99 18.05
C VAL A 6 -9.57 11.60 18.82
N SER A 7 -9.43 12.94 18.81
CA SER A 7 -8.38 13.63 19.58
C SER A 7 -8.56 13.44 21.09
N ILE A 8 -9.80 13.54 21.59
CA ILE A 8 -10.12 13.28 23.00
C ILE A 8 -9.84 11.81 23.36
N LEU A 9 -10.23 10.86 22.51
CA LEU A 9 -9.95 9.44 22.71
C LEU A 9 -8.44 9.16 22.81
N MET A 10 -7.65 9.72 21.89
CA MET A 10 -6.20 9.53 21.89
C MET A 10 -5.52 10.21 23.10
N LYS A 11 -5.98 11.40 23.50
CA LYS A 11 -5.47 12.11 24.69
C LYS A 11 -5.76 11.35 25.99
N ASN A 12 -6.90 10.68 26.07
CA ASN A 12 -7.26 9.87 27.24
C ASN A 12 -6.38 8.61 27.32
N LEU A 13 -6.12 7.94 26.19
CA LEU A 13 -5.22 6.78 26.12
C LEU A 13 -3.77 7.10 26.51
N SER A 14 -3.28 8.32 26.24
CA SER A 14 -1.94 8.76 26.65
C SER A 14 -1.83 9.17 28.13
N LYS A 15 -2.93 9.54 28.80
CA LYS A 15 -2.90 9.95 30.21
C LYS A 15 -2.89 8.76 31.18
N GLU A 16 -3.44 7.63 30.77
CA GLU A 16 -3.46 6.39 31.56
C GLU A 16 -2.07 5.73 31.69
N SER A 17 -1.13 5.99 30.75
CA SER A 17 0.23 5.44 30.84
C SER A 17 1.16 6.20 31.80
N ASP A 18 0.88 7.48 32.05
CA ASP A 18 1.82 8.38 32.73
C ASP A 18 1.52 8.58 34.23
N THR A 19 0.38 8.07 34.72
CA THR A 19 -0.06 8.25 36.12
C THR A 19 0.18 7.03 37.04
N LYS A 20 0.78 5.94 36.56
CA LYS A 20 1.16 4.78 37.40
C LYS A 20 2.65 4.77 37.73
N LYS A 21 3.12 5.79 38.45
CA LYS A 21 4.34 5.68 39.29
C LYS A 21 4.12 6.39 40.62
N GLU A 22 4.36 5.61 41.67
CA GLU A 22 4.37 5.94 43.09
C GLU A 22 3.04 6.40 43.71
N THR A 23 2.49 5.56 44.57
CA THR A 23 2.24 5.96 45.97
C THR A 23 2.03 4.73 46.84
N ASP A 24 2.68 4.81 48.00
CA ASP A 24 2.72 3.81 49.05
C ASP A 24 1.34 3.51 49.64
N ILE A 25 1.20 2.27 50.10
CA ILE A 25 0.01 1.76 50.77
C ILE A 25 -0.10 2.42 52.14
N GLU A 26 -1.10 3.27 52.36
CA GLU A 26 -1.75 3.40 53.67
C GLU A 26 -3.13 4.07 53.59
N GLY A 27 -4.15 3.36 54.09
CA GLY A 27 -5.19 3.95 54.93
C GLY A 27 -6.46 4.52 54.29
N THR A 28 -7.54 3.73 54.45
CA THR A 28 -8.93 4.14 54.82
C THR A 28 -9.91 4.70 53.76
N LYS A 29 -10.89 3.84 53.40
CA LYS A 29 -12.38 3.97 53.43
C LYS A 29 -12.96 5.39 53.14
N GLN A 30 -13.92 5.65 52.25
CA GLN A 30 -15.18 4.94 51.94
C GLN A 30 -15.88 5.60 50.71
N ASP A 31 -16.58 4.76 49.93
CA ASP A 31 -17.87 4.95 49.23
C ASP A 31 -18.06 6.02 48.11
N LYS A 32 -18.33 5.52 46.88
CA LYS A 32 -19.53 5.85 46.07
C LYS A 32 -19.70 4.93 44.85
N SER A 33 -20.94 4.47 44.68
CA SER A 33 -21.45 3.50 43.73
C SER A 33 -21.28 3.88 42.26
N GLY A 34 -20.84 2.92 41.45
CA GLY A 34 -20.78 3.03 39.98
C GLY A 34 -19.41 2.75 39.37
N TYR A 35 -18.52 2.06 40.08
CA TYR A 35 -17.25 1.61 39.52
C TYR A 35 -17.48 0.41 38.60
N VAL A 36 -17.21 0.59 37.31
CA VAL A 36 -16.84 -0.53 36.44
C VAL A 36 -15.59 -1.13 37.08
N SER A 37 -15.67 -2.37 37.54
CA SER A 37 -14.49 -3.08 38.02
C SER A 37 -13.52 -3.15 36.85
N GLU A 38 -12.42 -2.39 36.93
CA GLU A 38 -11.26 -2.65 36.09
C GLU A 38 -10.86 -4.10 36.36
N GLU A 39 -11.17 -5.00 35.42
CA GLU A 39 -10.60 -6.33 35.41
C GLU A 39 -9.09 -6.15 35.24
N VAL A 40 -8.37 -6.19 36.35
CA VAL A 40 -6.91 -6.22 36.35
C VAL A 40 -6.52 -7.60 35.82
N VAL A 41 -6.33 -7.67 34.50
CA VAL A 41 -5.78 -8.87 33.85
C VAL A 41 -4.29 -8.90 34.18
N GLU A 42 -3.87 -9.91 34.93
CA GLU A 42 -2.45 -10.18 35.16
C GLU A 42 -1.86 -10.72 33.84
N ILE A 43 -0.98 -9.94 33.21
CA ILE A 43 -0.38 -10.28 31.91
C ILE A 43 1.03 -10.81 32.17
N GLU A 44 1.29 -12.05 31.75
CA GLU A 44 2.64 -12.62 31.76
C GLU A 44 3.60 -11.78 30.92
N SER A 45 4.78 -11.46 31.46
CA SER A 45 5.78 -10.67 30.73
C SER A 45 6.30 -11.46 29.52
N GLN A 46 6.21 -10.86 28.33
CA GLN A 46 6.75 -11.42 27.10
C GLN A 46 8.01 -10.66 26.68
N SER A 47 8.90 -11.31 25.94
CA SER A 47 10.14 -10.70 25.41
C SER A 47 9.89 -9.84 24.16
N TYR A 48 8.88 -8.97 24.20
CA TYR A 48 8.51 -8.07 23.11
C TYR A 48 8.20 -6.68 23.63
N ASP A 49 8.80 -5.67 22.98
CA ASP A 49 8.55 -4.27 23.26
C ASP A 49 7.89 -3.58 22.07
N LYS A 50 7.14 -2.50 22.36
CA LYS A 50 6.61 -1.63 21.31
C LYS A 50 7.78 -0.94 20.60
N ARG A 51 7.64 -0.76 19.29
CA ARG A 51 8.49 0.20 18.57
C ARG A 51 8.12 1.61 19.02
N GLU A 52 9.12 2.46 19.24
CA GLU A 52 8.89 3.87 19.58
C GLU A 52 8.26 4.64 18.41
N TYR A 53 8.76 4.39 17.19
CA TYR A 53 8.25 5.00 15.96
C TYR A 53 7.79 3.94 14.96
N PHE A 54 6.68 4.22 14.28
CA PHE A 54 6.14 3.35 13.23
C PHE A 54 6.95 3.46 11.92
N PHE A 55 7.30 4.68 11.54
CA PHE A 55 8.10 5.00 10.37
C PHE A 55 9.54 5.35 10.73
N SER A 56 10.46 5.07 9.82
CA SER A 56 11.75 5.77 9.80
C SER A 56 11.55 7.25 9.42
N VAL A 57 12.56 8.09 9.67
CA VAL A 57 12.52 9.51 9.28
C VAL A 57 12.35 9.67 7.76
N ALA A 58 12.98 8.81 6.97
CA ALA A 58 12.86 8.84 5.51
C ALA A 58 11.46 8.44 5.03
N GLU A 59 10.90 7.38 5.62
CA GLU A 59 9.55 6.89 5.31
C GLU A 59 8.49 7.92 5.68
N LEU A 60 8.60 8.55 6.85
CA LEU A 60 7.65 9.59 7.28
C LEU A 60 7.67 10.79 6.32
N LYS A 61 8.87 11.28 5.97
CA LYS A 61 9.02 12.39 5.02
C LYS A 61 8.40 12.07 3.66
N PHE A 62 8.63 10.86 3.15
CA PHE A 62 8.04 10.45 1.89
C PHE A 62 6.53 10.29 1.99
N PHE A 63 6.02 9.70 3.09
CA PHE A 63 4.60 9.50 3.31
C PHE A 63 3.82 10.82 3.28
N GLU A 64 4.31 11.88 3.93
CA GLU A 64 3.65 13.19 3.92
C GLU A 64 3.57 13.78 2.50
N ILE A 65 4.66 13.70 1.73
CA ILE A 65 4.67 14.18 0.35
C ILE A 65 3.76 13.34 -0.54
N LEU A 66 3.77 12.01 -0.37
CA LEU A 66 2.89 11.12 -1.11
C LEU A 66 1.42 11.41 -0.80
N LYS A 67 1.08 11.66 0.47
CA LYS A 67 -0.26 12.03 0.92
C LYS A 67 -0.73 13.34 0.29
N GLU A 68 0.14 14.35 0.24
CA GLU A 68 -0.17 15.63 -0.43
C GLU A 68 -0.42 15.45 -1.93
N ILE A 69 0.38 14.63 -2.61
CA ILE A 69 0.24 14.37 -4.05
C ILE A 69 -1.03 13.59 -4.37
N ILE A 70 -1.33 12.57 -3.58
CA ILE A 70 -2.45 11.66 -3.82
C ILE A 70 -3.78 12.29 -3.39
N GLY A 71 -3.75 13.12 -2.35
CA GLY A 71 -4.91 13.77 -1.76
C GLY A 71 -5.97 12.76 -1.31
N ASP A 72 -7.23 13.20 -1.31
CA ASP A 72 -8.37 12.40 -0.87
C ASP A 72 -8.92 11.44 -1.92
N ASN A 73 -8.21 11.19 -3.02
CA ASN A 73 -8.71 10.34 -4.10
C ASN A 73 -8.44 8.84 -3.86
N TYR A 74 -7.42 8.52 -3.06
CA TYR A 74 -6.96 7.16 -2.81
C TYR A 74 -6.63 6.96 -1.32
N TYR A 75 -6.48 5.70 -0.92
CA TYR A 75 -5.88 5.34 0.36
C TYR A 75 -4.40 4.99 0.16
N ILE A 76 -3.59 5.33 1.16
CA ILE A 76 -2.20 4.93 1.27
C ILE A 76 -2.07 4.02 2.49
N PHE A 77 -1.63 2.79 2.28
CA PHE A 77 -1.36 1.82 3.34
C PHE A 77 0.15 1.62 3.47
N PRO A 78 0.76 1.96 4.60
CA PRO A 78 2.19 1.75 4.80
C PRO A 78 2.53 0.33 5.28
N LYS A 79 3.75 -0.13 4.98
CA LYS A 79 4.34 -1.38 5.51
C LYS A 79 3.45 -2.62 5.33
N VAL A 80 2.77 -2.71 4.18
CA VAL A 80 1.84 -3.81 3.88
C VAL A 80 2.62 -5.05 3.48
N ARG A 81 2.34 -6.19 4.10
CA ARG A 81 3.01 -7.45 3.72
C ARG A 81 2.62 -7.83 2.31
N ILE A 82 3.56 -8.36 1.53
CA ILE A 82 3.31 -8.78 0.15
C ILE A 82 2.21 -9.85 0.11
N CYS A 83 2.18 -10.76 1.09
CA CYS A 83 1.13 -11.78 1.21
C CYS A 83 -0.29 -11.23 1.43
N ASP A 84 -0.43 -9.98 1.86
CA ASP A 84 -1.73 -9.33 2.05
C ASP A 84 -2.19 -8.61 0.77
N ILE A 85 -1.32 -8.51 -0.24
CA ILE A 85 -1.59 -7.87 -1.53
C ILE A 85 -1.80 -8.92 -2.64
N VAL A 86 -1.02 -10.01 -2.61
CA VAL A 86 -1.01 -11.04 -3.65
C VAL A 86 -1.09 -12.44 -3.05
N ASN A 87 -1.71 -13.36 -3.81
CA ASN A 87 -1.81 -14.77 -3.45
C ASN A 87 -0.92 -15.63 -4.36
N SER A 88 -0.43 -16.76 -3.83
CA SER A 88 0.13 -17.80 -4.69
C SER A 88 -0.97 -18.38 -5.59
N LYS A 89 -0.67 -18.59 -6.88
CA LYS A 89 -1.62 -19.19 -7.83
C LYS A 89 -2.01 -20.61 -7.43
N GLU A 90 -1.05 -21.36 -6.92
CA GLU A 90 -1.28 -22.71 -6.38
C GLU A 90 -1.76 -22.62 -4.93
N LYS A 91 -2.88 -23.28 -4.66
CA LYS A 91 -3.38 -23.46 -3.30
C LYS A 91 -2.38 -24.33 -2.52
N ARG A 92 -2.03 -23.93 -1.29
CA ARG A 92 -1.15 -24.66 -0.35
C ARG A 92 0.33 -24.76 -0.74
N ASN A 93 0.83 -23.90 -1.64
CA ASN A 93 2.27 -23.82 -1.88
C ASN A 93 2.95 -23.00 -0.75
N TYR A 94 3.21 -23.66 0.39
CA TYR A 94 3.81 -23.03 1.57
C TYR A 94 5.20 -22.45 1.29
N SER A 95 5.96 -23.04 0.35
CA SER A 95 7.26 -22.51 -0.05
C SER A 95 7.13 -21.11 -0.68
N GLN A 96 6.24 -20.96 -1.67
CA GLN A 96 5.97 -19.66 -2.29
C GLN A 96 5.39 -18.66 -1.28
N PHE A 97 4.46 -19.09 -0.43
CA PHE A 97 3.91 -18.24 0.63
C PHE A 97 4.98 -17.74 1.60
N ASN A 98 5.90 -18.62 2.02
CA ASN A 98 7.00 -18.27 2.90
C ASN A 98 7.94 -17.22 2.29
N ARG A 99 8.09 -17.20 0.96
CA ARG A 99 8.90 -16.19 0.27
C ARG A 99 8.30 -14.79 0.35
N ILE A 100 6.97 -14.65 0.43
CA ILE A 100 6.28 -13.35 0.45
C ILE A 100 5.82 -12.91 1.85
N LYS A 101 5.56 -13.84 2.77
CA LYS A 101 4.98 -13.54 4.10
C LYS A 101 5.88 -12.65 4.99
N SER A 102 7.19 -12.79 4.83
CA SER A 102 8.19 -12.06 5.61
C SER A 102 8.65 -10.77 4.94
N LYS A 103 8.03 -10.40 3.82
CA LYS A 103 8.33 -9.19 3.06
C LYS A 103 7.15 -8.24 3.11
N HIS A 104 7.42 -6.95 3.24
CA HIS A 104 6.46 -5.88 3.10
C HIS A 104 6.94 -4.91 2.04
N VAL A 105 6.00 -4.17 1.48
CA VAL A 105 6.26 -2.97 0.68
C VAL A 105 6.18 -1.75 1.58
N ASP A 106 6.89 -0.68 1.24
CA ASP A 106 6.82 0.55 2.04
C ASP A 106 5.45 1.22 1.96
N PHE A 107 4.87 1.34 0.77
CA PHE A 107 3.53 1.90 0.59
C PHE A 107 2.71 1.19 -0.48
N LEU A 108 1.40 1.08 -0.24
CA LEU A 108 0.41 0.59 -1.17
C LEU A 108 -0.67 1.66 -1.39
N ILE A 109 -0.86 2.06 -2.65
CA ILE A 109 -1.91 3.00 -3.06
C ILE A 109 -3.14 2.21 -3.52
N CYS A 110 -4.30 2.52 -2.95
CA CYS A 110 -5.57 1.82 -3.20
C CYS A 110 -6.71 2.77 -3.56
N THR A 111 -7.67 2.33 -4.38
CA THR A 111 -8.94 3.08 -4.55
C THR A 111 -9.75 3.12 -3.25
N LYS A 112 -10.65 4.10 -3.13
CA LYS A 112 -11.53 4.20 -1.95
C LYS A 112 -12.74 3.27 -1.98
N SER A 113 -13.35 3.03 -3.16
CA SER A 113 -14.51 2.15 -3.29
C SER A 113 -14.59 1.49 -4.68
N PRO A 114 -14.51 0.15 -4.77
CA PRO A 114 -14.01 -0.76 -3.74
C PRO A 114 -12.52 -0.50 -3.47
N ILE A 115 -12.02 -0.94 -2.31
CA ILE A 115 -10.59 -0.89 -1.98
C ILE A 115 -9.84 -1.88 -2.87
N LYS A 116 -9.06 -1.37 -3.83
CA LYS A 116 -8.27 -2.18 -4.77
C LYS A 116 -6.86 -1.62 -4.90
N SER A 117 -5.88 -2.49 -4.81
CA SER A 117 -4.46 -2.21 -5.04
C SER A 117 -4.23 -1.61 -6.43
N LYS A 118 -3.59 -0.43 -6.47
CA LYS A 118 -3.31 0.31 -7.71
C LYS A 118 -1.84 0.43 -8.02
N ILE A 119 -1.02 0.80 -7.05
CA ILE A 119 0.43 1.02 -7.21
C ILE A 119 1.12 0.63 -5.90
N VAL A 120 2.23 -0.07 -6.01
CA VAL A 120 3.18 -0.32 -4.92
C VAL A 120 4.31 0.70 -5.03
N VAL A 121 4.77 1.22 -3.89
CA VAL A 121 5.93 2.10 -3.82
C VAL A 121 6.94 1.52 -2.80
N GLU A 122 8.20 1.41 -3.21
CA GLU A 122 9.33 1.02 -2.38
C GLU A 122 10.35 2.16 -2.31
N LEU A 123 10.97 2.36 -1.16
CA LEU A 123 12.01 3.36 -0.95
C LEU A 123 13.41 2.72 -1.00
N ASP A 124 14.21 3.16 -1.97
CA ASP A 124 15.59 2.70 -2.14
C ASP A 124 16.54 3.56 -1.32
N ASP A 125 17.09 2.99 -0.24
CA ASP A 125 18.24 3.55 0.46
C ASP A 125 19.55 2.96 -0.07
N SER A 126 20.59 3.79 -0.15
CA SER A 126 21.94 3.38 -0.52
C SER A 126 22.62 2.64 0.63
N SER A 127 22.40 1.33 0.77
CA SER A 127 23.15 0.55 1.77
C SER A 127 23.67 -0.81 1.28
N HIS A 128 24.99 -0.90 1.22
CA HIS A 128 25.97 -2.01 1.38
C HIS A 128 25.71 -3.49 1.06
N ASN A 129 24.55 -3.95 0.57
CA ASN A 129 24.36 -5.36 0.18
C ASN A 129 23.79 -5.50 -1.24
N TYR A 130 24.56 -5.04 -2.22
CA TYR A 130 24.14 -4.89 -3.61
C TYR A 130 23.55 -6.18 -4.21
N GLN A 131 24.22 -7.33 -4.06
CA GLN A 131 23.80 -8.55 -4.74
C GLN A 131 22.51 -9.18 -4.17
N SER A 132 22.40 -9.32 -2.84
CA SER A 132 21.20 -9.88 -2.22
C SER A 132 19.99 -8.94 -2.33
N ARG A 133 20.24 -7.62 -2.42
CA ARG A 133 19.21 -6.64 -2.76
C ARG A 133 18.73 -6.78 -4.19
N ILE A 134 19.62 -6.88 -5.18
CA ILE A 134 19.23 -7.09 -6.58
C ILE A 134 18.33 -8.32 -6.73
N GLU A 135 18.72 -9.45 -6.13
CA GLU A 135 17.92 -10.68 -6.20
C GLU A 135 16.55 -10.53 -5.52
N ARG A 136 16.53 -9.82 -4.38
CA ARG A 136 15.29 -9.51 -3.67
C ARG A 136 14.38 -8.60 -4.49
N ASP A 137 14.91 -7.50 -4.99
CA ASP A 137 14.16 -6.48 -5.72
C ASP A 137 13.60 -7.07 -7.01
N LYS A 138 14.44 -7.82 -7.74
CA LYS A 138 14.01 -8.59 -8.92
C LYS A 138 12.85 -9.54 -8.60
N PHE A 139 12.92 -10.28 -7.49
CA PHE A 139 11.84 -11.16 -7.08
C PHE A 139 10.54 -10.39 -6.78
N VAL A 140 10.63 -9.28 -6.05
CA VAL A 140 9.47 -8.45 -5.71
C VAL A 140 8.84 -7.85 -6.97
N ASP A 141 9.66 -7.37 -7.90
CA ASP A 141 9.22 -6.87 -9.21
C ASP A 141 8.49 -7.94 -10.01
N GLU A 142 9.04 -9.15 -10.09
CA GLU A 142 8.42 -10.29 -10.79
C GLU A 142 7.07 -10.69 -10.17
N VAL A 143 6.97 -10.66 -8.84
CA VAL A 143 5.73 -10.94 -8.11
C VAL A 143 4.64 -9.93 -8.47
N PHE A 144 4.94 -8.63 -8.40
CA PHE A 144 3.96 -7.58 -8.69
C PHE A 144 3.64 -7.47 -10.18
N ALA A 145 4.63 -7.65 -11.05
CA ALA A 145 4.40 -7.77 -12.49
C ALA A 145 3.44 -8.92 -12.81
N SER A 146 3.64 -10.09 -12.19
CA SER A 146 2.76 -11.25 -12.35
C SER A 146 1.35 -11.03 -11.79
N ALA A 147 1.22 -10.22 -10.73
CA ALA A 147 -0.07 -9.80 -10.17
C ALA A 147 -0.73 -8.66 -10.95
N GLY A 148 -0.03 -8.09 -11.95
CA GLY A 148 -0.51 -6.94 -12.70
C GLY A 148 -0.64 -5.68 -11.83
N ILE A 149 0.20 -5.50 -10.82
CA ILE A 149 0.27 -4.31 -9.97
C ILE A 149 1.59 -3.61 -10.30
N PRO A 150 1.59 -2.33 -10.73
CA PRO A 150 2.81 -1.60 -10.98
C PRO A 150 3.52 -1.32 -9.65
N ILE A 151 4.85 -1.45 -9.67
CA ILE A 151 5.76 -1.07 -8.59
C ILE A 151 6.57 0.14 -9.03
N VAL A 152 6.80 1.08 -8.12
CA VAL A 152 7.62 2.27 -8.30
C VAL A 152 8.70 2.28 -7.23
N HIS A 153 9.94 2.32 -7.66
CA HIS A 153 11.10 2.39 -6.77
C HIS A 153 11.58 3.84 -6.70
N VAL A 154 11.51 4.43 -5.51
CA VAL A 154 11.85 5.83 -5.29
C VAL A 154 13.10 5.91 -4.42
N LYS A 155 14.16 6.52 -4.95
CA LYS A 155 15.36 6.80 -4.15
C LYS A 155 15.04 7.73 -2.99
N VAL A 156 15.52 7.37 -1.79
CA VAL A 156 15.42 8.24 -0.62
C VAL A 156 16.18 9.54 -0.87
N LYS A 157 15.51 10.68 -0.66
CA LYS A 157 16.07 12.02 -0.84
C LYS A 157 15.68 12.94 0.31
N SER A 158 16.48 13.99 0.51
CA SER A 158 16.17 15.08 1.45
C SER A 158 14.99 15.93 0.97
N PHE A 159 14.76 16.00 -0.34
CA PHE A 159 13.69 16.73 -0.99
C PHE A 159 13.15 15.93 -2.19
N TYR A 160 11.84 15.97 -2.39
CA TYR A 160 11.17 15.36 -3.53
C TYR A 160 10.45 16.44 -4.34
N ASP A 161 10.73 16.49 -5.64
CA ASP A 161 9.93 17.25 -6.59
C ASP A 161 8.58 16.54 -6.79
N LYS A 162 7.51 17.21 -6.37
CA LYS A 162 6.14 16.69 -6.44
C LYS A 162 5.71 16.40 -7.88
N GLU A 163 6.04 17.28 -8.82
CA GLU A 163 5.66 17.09 -10.22
C GLU A 163 6.39 15.90 -10.85
N ALA A 164 7.68 15.75 -10.53
CA ALA A 164 8.45 14.59 -10.97
C ALA A 164 7.86 13.28 -10.42
N LEU A 165 7.53 13.25 -9.13
CA LEU A 165 6.92 12.08 -8.49
C LEU A 165 5.54 11.76 -9.06
N ILE A 166 4.70 12.77 -9.32
CA ILE A 166 3.42 12.61 -10.03
C ILE A 166 3.63 11.95 -11.39
N LYS A 167 4.57 12.47 -12.19
CA LYS A 167 4.87 11.93 -13.53
C LYS A 167 5.33 10.48 -13.45
N GLU A 168 6.12 10.14 -12.44
CA GLU A 168 6.60 8.77 -12.21
C GLU A 168 5.45 7.81 -11.87
N LEU A 169 4.58 8.18 -10.92
CA LEU A 169 3.40 7.40 -10.55
C LEU A 169 2.44 7.23 -11.75
N GLN A 170 2.20 8.29 -12.51
CA GLN A 170 1.38 8.26 -13.71
C GLN A 170 1.97 7.36 -14.80
N LYS A 171 3.29 7.41 -15.00
CA LYS A 171 4.00 6.54 -15.95
C LYS A 171 3.85 5.08 -15.55
N ALA A 172 4.08 4.74 -14.29
CA ALA A 172 3.93 3.38 -13.78
C ALA A 172 2.50 2.86 -13.96
N TYR A 173 1.50 3.69 -13.65
CA TYR A 173 0.10 3.36 -13.87
C TYR A 173 -0.21 3.12 -15.35
N LYS A 174 0.24 4.01 -16.26
CA LYS A 174 0.01 3.89 -17.72
C LYS A 174 0.69 2.66 -18.35
N THR A 175 1.89 2.31 -17.91
CA THR A 175 2.62 1.13 -18.43
C THR A 175 1.82 -0.16 -18.24
N LYS A 176 1.07 -0.29 -17.14
CA LYS A 176 0.10 -1.40 -16.93
C LYS A 176 -1.03 -1.42 -17.97
N TYR A 177 -1.54 -0.26 -18.39
CA TYR A 177 -2.60 -0.19 -19.41
C TYR A 177 -2.14 -0.62 -20.81
N ILE A 178 -0.84 -0.62 -21.08
CA ILE A 178 -0.27 -1.06 -22.37
C ILE A 178 -0.12 -2.59 -22.42
N LEU A 179 0.35 -3.23 -21.34
CA LEU A 179 0.51 -4.70 -21.29
C LEU A 179 -0.83 -5.45 -21.31
N VAL A 180 -1.90 -4.87 -20.71
CA VAL A 180 -3.25 -5.46 -20.75
C VAL A 180 -3.89 -5.33 -22.13
N LYS A 181 -3.67 -4.22 -22.86
CA LYS A 181 -4.22 -4.04 -24.23
C LYS A 181 -3.64 -5.02 -25.24
N LYS A 182 -2.37 -5.43 -25.11
CA LYS A 182 -1.75 -6.42 -26.01
C LYS A 182 -2.32 -7.83 -25.87
N ASN A 183 -2.72 -8.25 -24.66
CA ASN A 183 -3.30 -9.59 -24.44
C ASN A 183 -4.79 -9.72 -24.78
N LYS A 184 -5.55 -8.61 -24.80
CA LYS A 184 -6.95 -8.62 -25.25
C LYS A 184 -7.07 -8.64 -26.78
N LEU A 185 -6.19 -7.91 -27.50
CA LEU A 185 -6.24 -7.83 -28.96
C LEU A 185 -5.90 -9.16 -29.66
N SER A 186 -5.16 -10.06 -29.01
CA SER A 186 -4.83 -11.39 -29.54
C SER A 186 -5.90 -12.45 -29.26
N GLN A 187 -6.77 -12.27 -28.25
CA GLN A 187 -7.94 -13.15 -28.06
C GLN A 187 -9.13 -12.74 -28.95
N ASP A 188 -9.35 -11.45 -29.16
CA ASP A 188 -10.45 -10.98 -30.02
C ASP A 188 -10.18 -11.21 -31.52
N LYS A 189 -8.91 -11.20 -31.95
CA LYS A 189 -8.55 -11.55 -33.35
C LYS A 189 -8.84 -13.02 -33.69
N GLY A 190 -8.76 -13.94 -32.72
CA GLY A 190 -9.11 -15.35 -32.92
C GLY A 190 -10.62 -15.60 -33.04
N ALA A 191 -11.45 -14.71 -32.47
CA ALA A 191 -12.90 -14.78 -32.54
C ALA A 191 -13.46 -14.10 -33.80
N ILE A 192 -12.85 -13.02 -34.28
CA ILE A 192 -13.30 -12.28 -35.47
C ILE A 192 -12.92 -12.99 -36.78
N PHE A 193 -11.76 -13.68 -36.83
CA PHE A 193 -11.30 -14.35 -38.06
C PHE A 193 -12.06 -15.65 -38.40
N LYS A 194 -12.99 -16.10 -37.54
CA LYS A 194 -13.89 -17.23 -37.85
C LYS A 194 -15.22 -16.81 -38.47
N GLY A 195 -15.47 -15.51 -38.67
CA GLY A 195 -16.78 -15.00 -39.11
C GLY A 195 -16.78 -13.92 -40.18
N ALA A 196 -15.64 -13.59 -40.79
CA ALA A 196 -15.56 -12.53 -41.79
C ALA A 196 -14.85 -13.01 -43.07
N GLU A 197 -15.46 -13.96 -43.77
CA GLU A 197 -15.27 -14.03 -45.21
C GLU A 197 -16.12 -12.93 -45.86
N GLY A 198 -15.45 -11.83 -46.22
CA GLY A 198 -16.02 -10.80 -47.10
C GLY A 198 -16.62 -9.59 -46.40
N CYS A 199 -15.80 -8.59 -46.04
CA CYS A 199 -16.08 -7.18 -46.34
C CYS A 199 -14.88 -6.28 -45.97
N SER A 200 -14.64 -5.28 -46.82
CA SER A 200 -13.46 -4.40 -46.87
C SER A 200 -13.07 -3.75 -45.54
N PHE A 201 -11.81 -3.97 -45.12
CA PHE A 201 -11.25 -3.61 -43.81
C PHE A 201 -10.83 -2.12 -43.65
N MET A 202 -11.14 -1.25 -44.60
CA MET A 202 -10.57 0.12 -44.63
C MET A 202 -11.42 1.21 -43.95
N PHE A 203 -12.68 0.97 -43.61
CA PHE A 203 -13.58 2.03 -43.12
C PHE A 203 -13.68 2.20 -41.60
N VAL A 204 -13.27 1.20 -40.80
CA VAL A 204 -13.48 1.25 -39.33
C VAL A 204 -12.36 2.02 -38.60
N LEU A 205 -11.19 2.19 -39.22
CA LEU A 205 -10.04 2.84 -38.55
C LEU A 205 -10.14 4.37 -38.51
N ILE A 206 -10.92 5.00 -39.40
CA ILE A 206 -10.95 6.46 -39.56
C ILE A 206 -11.90 7.14 -38.55
N LEU A 207 -12.91 6.45 -38.04
CA LEU A 207 -13.84 7.01 -37.05
C LEU A 207 -13.28 7.06 -35.62
N PHE A 208 -12.29 6.23 -35.28
CA PHE A 208 -11.72 6.19 -33.92
C PHE A 208 -10.63 7.22 -33.66
N ILE A 209 -9.97 7.75 -34.70
CA ILE A 209 -8.92 8.77 -34.54
C ILE A 209 -9.52 10.18 -34.37
N SER A 210 -10.73 10.40 -34.87
CA SER A 210 -11.38 11.72 -34.86
C SER A 210 -12.00 12.10 -33.51
N PHE A 211 -12.27 11.14 -32.62
CA PHE A 211 -12.89 11.41 -31.31
C PHE A 211 -11.88 11.83 -30.23
N PHE A 212 -10.57 11.72 -30.49
CA PHE A 212 -9.53 12.01 -29.49
C PHE A 212 -8.85 13.38 -29.67
N ILE A 213 -9.24 14.16 -30.68
CA ILE A 213 -8.65 15.47 -30.97
C ILE A 213 -9.49 16.64 -30.40
N PHE A 214 -10.71 16.40 -29.91
CA PHE A 214 -11.61 17.47 -29.42
C PHE A 214 -11.71 17.61 -27.89
N PHE A 215 -10.88 16.90 -27.12
CA PHE A 215 -10.84 17.02 -25.65
C PHE A 215 -9.40 17.04 -25.11
N VAL A 216 -8.58 17.97 -25.62
CA VAL A 216 -7.55 18.73 -24.87
C VAL A 216 -7.40 20.07 -25.57
#